data_AF-A0A1Q8BKL6-F1
#
_entry.id   AF-A0A1Q8BKL6-F1
#
_cell.length_a   1.000
_cell.length_b   1.000
_cell.length_c   1.000
_cell.angle_alpha   90.00
_cell.angle_beta   90.00
_cell.angle_gamma   90.00
#
_symmetry.space_group_name_H-M   'P 1'
#
loop_
_entity.id
_entity.type
_entity.pdbx_description
1 polymer ?
#
loop_
_entity_poly.entity_id
_entity_poly.type
_entity_poly.pdbx_seq_one_letter_code
_entity_poly.pdbx_strand_id
1 'polypeptide(L)'
;MHDNTYLFVLSDHGIKPLREFEEDPHMHMDHGGTTPVIAKHDFADGDDVPGSFIAMGPDIKHDVRLMGFQATVFDVAPTILRLYGISAPGQMKGRVLTEIFEDGKTERVAGNGQN
;
A
#
# COMPACT_ATOMS: atom_id res chain seq x y z
N MET A 1 3.45 -10.11 -18.90
CA MET A 1 3.96 -9.94 -17.53
C MET A 1 4.90 -11.10 -17.23
N HIS A 2 5.92 -10.91 -16.40
CA HIS A 2 6.82 -12.01 -16.04
C HIS A 2 6.14 -12.93 -15.01
N ASP A 3 6.12 -14.24 -15.26
CA ASP A 3 5.40 -15.23 -14.42
C ASP A 3 6.04 -15.47 -13.04
N ASN A 4 7.10 -14.74 -12.69
CA ASN A 4 7.83 -14.89 -11.44
C ASN A 4 8.27 -13.55 -10.83
N THR A 5 7.47 -12.51 -10.99
CA THR A 5 7.78 -11.18 -10.45
C THR A 5 6.54 -10.54 -9.87
N TYR A 6 6.68 -10.03 -8.64
CA TYR A 6 5.66 -9.24 -7.97
C TYR A 6 6.12 -7.78 -7.92
N LEU A 7 5.22 -6.86 -8.26
CA LEU A 7 5.41 -5.42 -8.14
C LEU A 7 4.47 -4.89 -7.06
N PHE A 8 5.02 -4.21 -6.08
CA PHE A 8 4.27 -3.44 -5.09
C PHE A 8 4.67 -1.97 -5.21
N VAL A 9 3.67 -1.08 -5.29
CA VAL A 9 3.85 0.36 -5.17
C VAL A 9 3.11 0.80 -3.91
N LEU A 10 3.86 1.40 -3.00
CA LEU A 10 3.41 1.73 -1.65
C LEU A 10 3.72 3.20 -1.36
N SER A 11 2.78 3.87 -0.70
CA SER A 11 3.02 5.12 0.01
C SER A 11 2.63 4.88 1.46
N ASP A 12 3.55 5.13 2.39
CA ASP A 12 3.35 4.94 3.83
C ASP A 12 2.38 5.98 4.43
N HIS A 13 2.34 7.17 3.85
CA HIS A 13 1.38 8.23 4.14
C HIS A 13 0.80 8.83 2.85
N GLY A 14 -0.35 9.49 2.95
CA GLY A 14 -0.97 10.22 1.85
C GLY A 14 -0.39 11.62 1.65
N ILE A 15 -0.79 12.28 0.57
CA ILE A 15 -0.42 13.67 0.29
C ILE A 15 -1.63 14.56 0.59
N LYS A 16 -1.51 15.49 1.55
CA LYS A 16 -2.57 16.47 1.83
C LYS A 16 -2.51 17.59 0.78
N PRO A 17 -3.57 17.80 -0.03
CA PRO A 17 -3.63 18.95 -0.92
C PRO A 17 -3.81 20.24 -0.09
N LEU A 18 -3.01 21.29 -0.35
CA LEU A 18 -3.10 22.57 0.39
C LEU A 18 -4.38 23.36 0.18
N ARG A 19 -5.33 22.89 -0.65
CA ARG A 19 -6.59 23.59 -0.92
C ARG A 19 -7.47 23.82 0.31
N GLU A 20 -7.27 23.07 1.39
CA GLU A 20 -8.01 23.27 2.64
C GLU A 20 -7.47 24.42 3.52
N PHE A 21 -6.35 25.06 3.14
CA PHE A 21 -5.76 26.20 3.85
C PHE A 21 -5.98 27.56 3.15
N GLU A 22 -7.02 27.68 2.30
CA GLU A 22 -7.41 28.93 1.62
C GLU A 22 -7.75 30.11 2.58
N GLU A 23 -7.74 29.90 3.91
CA GLU A 23 -8.01 30.96 4.89
C GLU A 23 -6.83 31.93 5.14
N ASP A 24 -5.61 31.65 4.66
CA ASP A 24 -4.48 32.58 4.76
C ASP A 24 -3.98 33.05 3.37
N PRO A 25 -4.35 34.27 2.92
CA PRO A 25 -4.03 34.78 1.60
C PRO A 25 -2.54 35.10 1.36
N HIS A 26 -1.65 34.82 2.33
CA HIS A 26 -0.21 35.12 2.23
C HIS A 26 0.71 33.90 2.06
N MET A 27 0.17 32.67 2.06
CA MET A 27 0.98 31.46 1.92
C MET A 27 1.10 31.00 0.45
N HIS A 28 2.17 31.47 -0.20
CA HIS A 28 2.93 30.79 -1.25
C HIS A 28 2.17 30.33 -2.53
N MET A 29 2.01 31.27 -3.46
CA MET A 29 1.77 30.97 -4.88
C MET A 29 3.08 30.56 -5.55
N ASP A 30 3.14 29.34 -6.09
CA ASP A 30 4.12 29.00 -7.14
C ASP A 30 3.84 29.87 -8.38
N HIS A 31 4.90 30.40 -9.00
CA HIS A 31 4.87 31.39 -10.10
C HIS A 31 4.29 30.87 -11.44
N GLY A 32 3.49 29.80 -11.42
CA GLY A 32 2.82 29.25 -12.60
C GLY A 32 1.33 28.97 -12.45
N GLY A 33 0.76 28.97 -11.22
CA GLY A 33 -0.67 28.71 -10.99
C GLY A 33 -1.18 27.32 -11.45
N THR A 34 -0.31 26.45 -11.96
CA THR A 34 -0.65 25.11 -12.49
C THR A 34 -0.22 23.97 -11.58
N THR A 35 0.70 24.22 -10.64
CA THR A 35 1.22 23.21 -9.73
C THR A 35 0.39 23.22 -8.45
N PRO A 36 -0.22 22.09 -8.05
CA PRO A 36 -0.80 21.98 -6.72
C PRO A 36 0.31 22.24 -5.71
N VAL A 37 0.14 23.25 -4.85
CA VAL A 37 1.05 23.43 -3.72
C VAL A 37 0.84 22.21 -2.83
N ILE A 38 1.90 21.48 -2.54
CA ILE A 38 1.86 20.26 -1.72
C ILE A 38 2.26 20.64 -0.31
N ALA A 39 1.37 20.39 0.66
CA ALA A 39 1.71 20.49 2.07
C ALA A 39 2.69 19.36 2.35
N LYS A 40 3.94 19.72 2.64
CA LYS A 40 4.89 18.73 3.15
C LYS A 40 4.42 18.30 4.55
N HIS A 41 4.82 17.10 4.91
CA HIS A 41 4.66 16.31 6.15
C HIS A 41 4.78 17.02 7.52
N ASP A 42 4.74 18.35 7.60
CA ASP A 42 4.94 19.13 8.81
C ASP A 42 3.63 19.54 9.52
N PHE A 43 2.49 18.99 9.11
CA PHE A 43 1.18 19.23 9.74
C PHE A 43 0.83 18.07 10.67
N ALA A 44 0.32 18.38 11.88
CA ALA A 44 -0.05 17.39 12.90
C ALA A 44 -1.06 16.33 12.43
N ASP A 45 -1.82 16.62 11.37
CA ASP A 45 -2.85 15.76 10.79
C ASP A 45 -2.42 15.16 9.44
N GLY A 46 -1.13 15.26 9.07
CA GLY A 46 -0.59 14.71 7.81
C GLY A 46 -0.66 13.18 7.76
N ASP A 47 -0.61 12.54 8.93
CA ASP A 47 -0.71 11.08 9.09
C ASP A 47 -2.14 10.54 8.86
N ASP A 48 -3.16 11.39 8.88
CA ASP A 48 -4.56 10.98 8.70
C ASP A 48 -4.95 10.80 7.22
N VAL A 49 -4.07 11.17 6.28
CA VAL A 49 -4.32 10.97 4.86
C VAL A 49 -3.93 9.54 4.46
N PRO A 50 -4.85 8.73 3.92
CA PRO A 50 -4.53 7.36 3.51
C PRO A 50 -3.41 7.33 2.46
N GLY A 51 -2.44 6.45 2.68
CA GLY A 51 -1.41 6.11 1.70
C GLY A 51 -1.97 5.40 0.46
N SER A 52 -1.07 5.01 -0.44
CA SER A 52 -1.40 4.26 -1.66
C SER A 52 -0.87 2.84 -1.57
N PHE A 53 -1.66 1.89 -2.06
CA PHE A 53 -1.28 0.48 -2.15
C PHE A 53 -1.69 -0.07 -3.52
N ILE A 54 -0.71 -0.52 -4.30
CA ILE A 54 -0.90 -1.17 -5.60
C ILE A 54 -0.05 -2.44 -5.60
N ALA A 55 -0.64 -3.56 -5.98
CA ALA A 55 0.04 -4.84 -6.08
C ALA A 55 -0.28 -5.51 -7.41
N MET A 56 0.72 -6.11 -8.04
CA MET A 56 0.60 -6.86 -9.29
C MET A 56 1.58 -8.02 -9.28
N GLY A 57 1.19 -9.15 -9.87
CA GLY A 57 2.04 -10.32 -9.98
C GLY A 57 1.23 -11.59 -10.19
N PRO A 58 1.90 -12.76 -10.26
CA PRO A 58 1.24 -14.05 -10.28
C PRO A 58 0.26 -14.17 -9.11
N ASP A 59 -0.92 -14.75 -9.33
CA ASP A 59 -1.88 -15.07 -8.27
C ASP A 59 -2.50 -13.85 -7.53
N ILE A 60 -2.20 -12.60 -7.97
CA ILE A 60 -2.83 -11.37 -7.48
C ILE A 60 -3.98 -10.99 -8.40
N LYS A 61 -5.13 -10.59 -7.83
CA LYS A 61 -6.31 -10.17 -8.60
C LYS A 61 -5.96 -9.02 -9.54
N HIS A 62 -6.41 -9.13 -10.80
CA HIS A 62 -6.22 -8.11 -11.83
C HIS A 62 -7.47 -7.25 -12.02
N ASP A 63 -7.29 -6.01 -12.46
CA ASP A 63 -8.36 -5.06 -12.82
C ASP A 63 -9.42 -4.81 -11.73
N VAL A 64 -9.01 -4.87 -10.46
CA VAL A 64 -9.89 -4.63 -9.31
C VAL A 64 -9.41 -3.47 -8.45
N ARG A 65 -10.38 -2.71 -7.95
CA ARG A 65 -10.17 -1.78 -6.84
C ARG A 65 -10.68 -2.43 -5.56
N LEU A 66 -9.76 -2.68 -4.64
CA LEU A 66 -10.03 -3.29 -3.34
C LEU A 66 -10.72 -2.28 -2.41
N MET A 67 -11.95 -2.58 -1.97
CA MET A 67 -12.78 -1.67 -1.16
C MET A 67 -13.39 -2.43 0.03
N GLY A 68 -13.79 -1.71 1.08
CA GLY A 68 -14.54 -2.27 2.21
C GLY A 68 -13.71 -2.92 3.32
N PHE A 69 -12.38 -2.77 3.29
CA PHE A 69 -11.50 -3.18 4.39
C PHE A 69 -10.41 -2.12 4.63
N GLN A 70 -9.82 -2.17 5.83
CA GLN A 70 -8.67 -1.35 6.20
C GLN A 70 -7.40 -2.18 6.07
N ALA A 71 -6.38 -1.60 5.44
CA ALA A 71 -5.03 -2.12 5.38
C ALA A 71 -4.09 -1.13 6.07
N THR A 72 -3.03 -1.66 6.65
CA THR A 72 -1.98 -0.90 7.34
C THR A 72 -0.63 -1.22 6.71
N VAL A 73 0.36 -0.34 6.90
CA VAL A 73 1.74 -0.61 6.46
C VAL A 73 2.31 -1.89 7.09
N PHE A 74 1.83 -2.29 8.27
CA PHE A 74 2.26 -3.51 8.95
C PHE A 74 1.84 -4.79 8.22
N ASP A 75 0.82 -4.72 7.36
CA ASP A 75 0.30 -5.87 6.61
C ASP A 75 1.17 -6.22 5.38
N VAL A 76 2.02 -5.29 4.93
CA VAL A 76 2.86 -5.45 3.74
C VAL A 76 3.85 -6.61 3.92
N ALA A 77 4.64 -6.58 4.99
CA ALA A 77 5.68 -7.58 5.23
C ALA A 77 5.13 -9.02 5.37
N PRO A 78 4.09 -9.33 6.19
CA PRO A 78 3.56 -10.69 6.27
C PRO A 78 2.93 -11.13 4.94
N THR A 79 2.36 -10.22 4.15
CA THR A 79 1.84 -10.51 2.81
C THR A 79 2.94 -10.88 1.83
N ILE A 80 4.07 -10.17 1.84
CA ILE A 80 5.24 -10.52 1.02
C ILE A 80 5.80 -11.88 1.44
N LEU A 81 5.96 -12.14 2.74
CA LEU A 81 6.44 -13.44 3.23
C LEU A 81 5.55 -14.59 2.74
N ARG A 82 4.22 -14.39 2.76
CA ARG A 82 3.24 -15.35 2.22
C ARG A 82 3.50 -15.70 0.76
N LEU A 83 3.82 -14.72 -0.08
CA LEU A 83 4.11 -14.91 -1.52
C LEU A 83 5.33 -15.80 -1.75
N TYR A 84 6.32 -15.71 -0.87
CA TYR A 84 7.52 -16.54 -0.88
C TYR A 84 7.34 -17.89 -0.16
N GLY A 85 6.14 -18.19 0.33
CA GLY A 85 5.86 -19.41 1.10
C GLY A 85 6.51 -19.42 2.49
N ILE A 86 6.91 -18.26 2.99
CA ILE A 86 7.55 -18.09 4.31
C ILE A 86 6.46 -17.73 5.32
N SER A 87 6.43 -18.42 6.45
CA SER A 87 5.51 -18.08 7.55
C SER A 87 5.95 -16.81 8.25
N ALA A 88 5.01 -15.90 8.50
CA ALA A 88 5.28 -14.68 9.25
C ALA A 88 5.57 -15.00 10.74
N PRO A 89 6.62 -14.42 11.35
CA PRO A 89 6.86 -14.54 12.79
C PRO A 89 5.68 -13.99 13.62
N GLY A 90 5.34 -14.66 14.72
CA GLY A 90 4.22 -14.28 15.59
C GLY A 90 4.35 -12.92 16.30
N GLN A 91 5.52 -12.27 16.22
CA GLN A 91 5.74 -10.93 16.75
C GLN A 91 5.23 -9.82 15.81
N MET A 92 5.06 -10.12 14.51
CA MET A 92 4.53 -9.18 13.54
C MET A 92 3.08 -8.83 13.89
N LYS A 93 2.75 -7.55 13.83
CA LYS A 93 1.42 -7.04 14.19
C LYS A 93 0.44 -7.03 13.03
N GLY A 94 0.94 -7.00 11.79
CA GLY A 94 0.12 -7.03 10.59
C GLY A 94 -0.37 -8.43 10.25
N ARG A 95 -1.40 -8.47 9.41
CA ARG A 95 -1.98 -9.69 8.84
C ARG A 95 -1.61 -9.83 7.38
N VAL A 96 -1.76 -11.04 6.85
CA VAL A 96 -1.72 -11.25 5.40
C VAL A 96 -2.94 -10.59 4.77
N LEU A 97 -2.74 -9.76 3.75
CA LEU A 97 -3.80 -9.18 2.92
C LEU A 97 -4.31 -10.22 1.93
N THR A 98 -5.07 -11.20 2.43
CA THR A 98 -5.61 -12.29 1.61
C THR A 98 -6.55 -11.79 0.52
N GLU A 99 -7.11 -10.60 0.68
CA GLU A 99 -8.01 -9.93 -0.25
C GLU A 99 -7.39 -9.67 -1.62
N ILE A 100 -6.06 -9.56 -1.70
CA ILE A 100 -5.35 -9.27 -2.95
C ILE A 100 -5.20 -10.51 -3.85
N PHE A 101 -5.35 -11.73 -3.31
CA PHE A 101 -5.07 -12.97 -4.04
C PHE A 101 -6.29 -13.48 -4.80
N GLU A 102 -6.07 -14.08 -5.96
CA GLU A 102 -7.12 -14.82 -6.68
C GLU A 102 -7.73 -15.91 -5.79
N ASP A 103 -9.05 -16.11 -5.92
CA ASP A 103 -9.78 -17.06 -5.08
C ASP A 103 -9.19 -18.48 -5.25
N GLY A 104 -8.93 -19.17 -4.13
CA GLY A 104 -8.32 -20.50 -4.12
C GLY A 104 -6.79 -20.55 -4.17
N LYS A 105 -6.09 -19.42 -4.30
CA LYS A 105 -4.62 -19.34 -4.30
C LYS A 105 -4.03 -18.83 -2.98
N THR A 106 -4.76 -18.99 -1.88
CA THR A 106 -4.35 -18.58 -0.54
C THR A 106 -3.22 -19.42 0.06
N GLU A 107 -2.88 -20.56 -0.55
CA GLU A 107 -1.97 -21.54 0.06
C GLU A 107 -0.73 -21.91 -0.79
N ARG A 108 0.33 -21.08 -0.77
CA ARG A 108 1.70 -21.53 -1.07
C ARG A 108 2.33 -22.09 0.20
N VAL A 109 2.02 -23.33 0.58
CA VAL A 109 2.74 -24.00 1.66
C VAL A 109 4.14 -24.30 1.15
N ALA A 110 5.19 -23.90 1.90
CA ALA A 110 6.56 -24.29 1.57
C ALA A 110 6.60 -25.80 1.33
N GLY A 111 6.98 -26.22 0.12
CA GLY A 111 7.10 -27.63 -0.20
C GLY A 111 7.99 -28.30 0.83
N ASN A 112 7.42 -29.20 1.63
CA ASN A 112 8.22 -30.19 2.33
C ASN A 112 8.96 -30.97 1.25
N GLY A 113 10.27 -30.78 1.18
CA GLY A 113 11.15 -31.65 0.41
C GLY A 113 10.89 -33.08 0.86
N GLN A 114 10.18 -33.82 0.01
CA GLN A 114 10.13 -35.28 0.08
C GLN A 114 11.38 -35.79 -0.64
N ASN A 115 12.09 -36.68 0.07
CA ASN A 115 13.27 -37.45 -0.32
C ASN A 115 13.29 -37.90 -1.79
#